data_AF-A0A0K1SW63-F1
#
_entry.id   AF-A0A0K1SW63-F1
#
_cell.length_a   1.000
_cell.length_b   1.000
_cell.length_c   1.000
_cell.angle_alpha   90.00
_cell.angle_beta   90.00
_cell.angle_gamma   90.00
#
_symmetry.space_group_name_H-M   'P 1'
#
loop_
_entity.id
_entity.type
_entity.pdbx_description
1 polymer ?
#
loop_
_entity_poly.entity_id
_entity_poly.type
_entity_poly.pdbx_seq_one_letter_code
_entity_poly.pdbx_strand_id
1 'polypeptide(L)' 'MIVYVCNSCGKAYFEPRGICQCGSDSFREEERETTRIHCVKLMVPPAGFPDQVEFCLSQAKGTKVFEIVRSA' A
#
# COMPACT_ATOMS: atom_id res chain seq x y z
N MET A 1 -7.72 3.32 -1.32
CA MET A 1 -6.24 3.31 -1.39
C MET A 1 -5.81 3.49 -2.83
N ILE A 2 -4.86 4.39 -3.11
CA ILE A 2 -4.32 4.58 -4.46
C ILE A 2 -3.31 3.47 -4.77
N VAL A 3 -3.42 2.86 -5.96
CA VAL A 3 -2.40 1.97 -6.53
C VAL A 3 -1.97 2.51 -7.90
N TYR A 4 -0.77 2.12 -8.32
CA TYR A 4 -0.17 2.56 -9.59
C TYR A 4 -0.23 1.43 -10.61
N VAL A 5 -1.02 1.62 -11.66
CA VAL A 5 -1.26 0.60 -12.69
C VAL A 5 -0.51 0.96 -13.96
N CYS A 6 0.34 0.06 -14.44
CA CYS A 6 1.04 0.25 -15.70
C CYS A 6 0.04 0.32 -16.86
N ASN A 7 0.15 1.36 -17.70
CA ASN A 7 -0.75 1.55 -18.84
C ASN A 7 -0.51 0.52 -19.96
N SER A 8 0.68 -0.08 -20.02
CA SER A 8 1.02 -1.07 -21.05
C SER A 8 0.57 -2.50 -20.70
N CYS A 9 0.90 -3.01 -19.52
CA CYS A 9 0.62 -4.42 -19.15
C CYS A 9 -0.44 -4.60 -18.06
N GLY A 10 -0.97 -3.51 -17.49
CA GLY A 10 -2.01 -3.56 -16.45
C GLY A 10 -1.51 -4.01 -15.07
N LYS A 11 -0.22 -4.26 -14.89
CA LYS A 11 0.34 -4.67 -13.59
C LYS A 11 0.24 -3.52 -12.59
N ALA A 12 -0.28 -3.84 -11.40
CA ALA A 12 -0.54 -2.87 -10.34
C ALA A 12 0.50 -2.95 -9.22
N TYR A 13 0.92 -1.80 -8.73
CA TYR A 13 1.94 -1.64 -7.69
C TYR A 13 1.42 -0.76 -6.56
N PHE A 14 1.85 -1.06 -5.33
CA PHE A 14 1.48 -0.28 -4.14
C PHE A 14 2.11 1.12 -4.17
N GLU A 15 3.41 1.19 -4.41
CA GLU A 15 4.17 2.45 -4.49
C GLU A 15 4.45 2.83 -5.95
N PRO A 16 4.62 4.14 -6.23
CA PRO A 16 4.97 4.61 -7.56
C PRO A 16 6.30 4.01 -7.99
N ARG A 17 6.42 3.69 -9.28
CA ARG A 17 7.64 3.16 -9.88
C ARG A 17 8.01 3.99 -11.10
N GLY A 18 9.32 4.19 -11.30
CA GLY A 18 9.82 4.80 -12.54
C GLY A 18 9.67 3.87 -13.75
N ILE A 19 9.82 2.56 -13.56
CA ILE A 19 9.76 1.56 -14.63
C ILE A 19 8.97 0.33 -14.17
N CYS A 20 8.05 -0.13 -15.02
CA CYS A 20 7.33 -1.39 -14.88
C CYS A 20 8.23 -2.56 -15.26
N GLN A 21 7.95 -3.76 -14.75
CA GLN A 21 8.69 -4.96 -15.15
C GLN A 21 8.56 -5.30 -16.65
N CYS A 22 7.54 -4.79 -17.34
CA CYS A 22 7.45 -4.91 -18.80
C CYS A 22 8.29 -3.87 -19.57
N GLY A 23 8.98 -2.96 -18.88
CA GLY A 23 9.82 -1.92 -19.47
C GLY A 23 9.13 -0.56 -19.70
N SER A 24 7.80 -0.47 -19.55
CA SER A 24 7.09 0.81 -19.68
C SER A 24 7.29 1.70 -18.44
N ASP A 25 7.37 3.01 -18.65
CA ASP A 25 7.46 4.07 -17.64
C ASP A 25 6.11 4.77 -17.38
N SER A 26 5.05 4.37 -18.10
CA SER A 26 3.73 5.01 -18.01
C SER A 26 2.81 4.29 -17.04
N PHE A 27 2.33 5.04 -16.04
CA PHE A 27 1.41 4.57 -15.01
C PHE A 27 0.21 5.49 -14.87
N ARG A 28 -0.92 4.92 -14.42
CA ARG A 28 -2.08 5.66 -13.93
C ARG A 28 -2.35 5.34 -12.48
N GLU A 29 -2.92 6.29 -11.77
CA GLU A 29 -3.44 6.08 -10.42
C GLU A 29 -4.85 5.48 -10.50
N GLU A 30 -5.10 4.46 -9.69
CA GLU A 30 -6.41 3.85 -9.56
C GLU A 30 -6.74 3.72 -8.08
N GLU A 31 -7.86 4.29 -7.66
CA GLU A 31 -8.38 4.08 -6.32
C GLU A 31 -9.01 2.68 -6.21
N ARG A 32 -8.58 1.94 -5.20
CA ARG A 32 -9.08 0.60 -4.90
C ARG A 32 -9.43 0.47 -3.43
N GLU A 33 -10.50 -0.28 -3.18
CA GLU A 33 -10.84 -0.76 -1.84
C GLU A 33 -9.80 -1.76 -1.36
N THR A 34 -9.52 -1.73 -0.06
CA THR A 34 -8.56 -2.60 0.60
C THR A 34 -9.27 -3.55 1.56
N THR A 35 -8.83 -4.80 1.56
CA THR A 35 -9.21 -5.79 2.57
C THR A 35 -7.99 -6.09 3.43
N ARG A 36 -8.12 -5.94 4.75
CA ARG A 36 -7.06 -6.24 5.72
C ARG A 36 -6.85 -7.76 5.79
N ILE A 37 -5.61 -8.21 5.62
CA ILE A 37 -5.23 -9.63 5.69
C ILE A 37 -4.61 -9.95 7.04
N HIS A 38 -3.70 -9.10 7.50
CA HIS A 38 -2.98 -9.31 8.75
C HIS A 38 -2.60 -7.97 9.36
N CYS A 39 -2.87 -7.79 10.65
CA CYS A 39 -2.55 -6.56 11.37
C CYS A 39 -1.72 -6.87 12.62
N VAL A 40 -0.77 -5.99 12.92
CA VAL A 40 0.08 -6.05 14.10
C VAL A 40 0.02 -4.71 14.81
N LYS A 41 -0.19 -4.74 16.13
CA LYS A 41 -0.17 -3.54 16.97
C LYS A 41 1.19 -3.38 17.63
N LEU A 42 1.79 -2.21 17.44
CA LEU A 42 2.98 -1.78 18.14
C LEU A 42 2.55 -0.96 19.37
N MET A 43 2.78 -1.55 20.55
CA MET A 43 2.35 -0.99 21.84
C MET A 43 3.33 0.04 22.42
N VAL A 44 4.59 0.01 21.98
CA VAL A 44 5.65 0.92 22.45
C VAL A 44 6.47 1.38 21.23
N PRO A 45 6.01 2.43 20.53
CA PRO A 45 6.71 2.95 19.36
C PRO A 45 7.81 3.96 19.74
N PRO A 46 8.73 4.28 18.80
CA PRO A 46 9.78 5.27 19.03
C PRO A 46 9.21 6.66 19.37
N ALA A 47 10.03 7.50 20.00
CA ALA A 47 9.66 8.89 20.29
C ALA A 47 9.25 9.63 19.00
N GLY A 48 8.14 10.38 19.07
CA GLY A 48 7.57 11.11 17.93
C GLY A 48 6.47 10.36 17.17
N PHE A 49 6.13 9.13 17.55
CA PHE A 49 4.98 8.38 17.05
C PHE A 49 3.81 8.40 18.06
N PRO A 50 2.56 8.12 17.63
CA PRO A 50 1.43 7.93 18.55
C PRO A 50 1.68 6.80 19.54
N ASP A 51 1.05 6.82 20.72
CA ASP A 51 1.25 5.81 21.79
C ASP A 51 1.04 4.37 21.32
N GLN A 52 0.12 4.16 20.38
CA GLN A 52 -0.08 2.88 19.71
C GLN A 52 -0.21 3.07 18.21
N VAL A 53 0.41 2.17 17.45
CA VAL A 53 0.31 2.16 15.99
C VAL A 53 -0.09 0.76 15.54
N GLU A 54 -1.13 0.67 14.71
CA GLU A 54 -1.50 -0.59 14.06
C GLU A 54 -1.00 -0.58 12.62
N PHE A 55 -0.25 -1.62 12.24
CA PHE A 55 0.24 -1.84 10.90
C PHE A 55 -0.55 -2.98 10.27
N CYS A 56 -1.15 -2.77 9.11
CA CYS A 56 -1.91 -3.78 8.40
C CYS A 56 -1.28 -4.08 7.03
N LEU A 57 -1.04 -5.37 6.78
CA LEU A 57 -0.89 -5.90 5.43
C LEU A 57 -2.29 -6.11 4.86
N SER A 58 -2.59 -5.39 3.79
CA SER A 58 -3.90 -5.43 3.13
C SER A 58 -3.74 -5.80 1.65
N GLN A 59 -4.85 -6.06 0.98
CA GLN A 59 -4.87 -6.35 -0.46
C GLN A 59 -5.91 -5.50 -1.20
N ALA A 60 -5.48 -4.95 -2.33
CA ALA A 60 -6.28 -4.16 -3.26
C ALA A 60 -6.30 -4.84 -4.64
N LYS A 61 -7.37 -5.58 -4.95
CA LYS A 61 -7.51 -6.40 -6.18
C LYS A 61 -6.24 -7.18 -6.54
N GLY A 62 -5.73 -7.99 -5.61
CA GLY A 62 -4.53 -8.82 -5.82
C GLY A 62 -3.20 -8.15 -5.43
N THR A 63 -3.12 -6.82 -5.42
CA THR A 63 -1.90 -6.09 -5.01
C THR A 63 -1.83 -5.99 -3.49
N LYS A 64 -0.73 -6.44 -2.89
CA LYS A 64 -0.46 -6.27 -1.46
C LYS A 64 -0.07 -4.81 -1.20
N VAL A 65 -0.68 -4.21 -0.18
CA VAL A 65 -0.45 -2.82 0.24
C VAL A 65 -0.19 -2.77 1.74
N PHE A 66 0.56 -1.77 2.18
CA PHE A 66 0.86 -1.55 3.60
C PHE A 66 0.09 -0.33 4.12
N GLU A 67 -0.68 -0.52 5.19
CA GLU A 67 -1.52 0.51 5.79
C GLU A 67 -1.08 0.78 7.23
N ILE A 68 -0.92 2.06 7.57
CA ILE A 68 -0.69 2.50 8.96
C ILE A 68 -2.02 3.03 9.49
N VAL A 69 -2.63 2.27 10.38
CA VAL A 69 -3.87 2.63 11.06
C VAL A 69 -3.51 3.31 12.37
N ARG A 70 -3.71 4.62 12.43
CA ARG A 70 -3.53 5.38 13.67
C ARG A 70 -4.67 5.02 14.60
N SER A 71 -4.34 4.38 15.72
CA SER A 71 -5.29 4.20 16.81
C SER A 71 -5.33 5.53 17.58
N ALA A 72 -6.53 6.07 17.79
CA ALA A 72 -6.75 7.30 18.56
C ALA A 72 -6.41 7.09 20.04
#